data_AF-A0A1F6FFL0-F1
#
_entry.id   AF-A0A1F6FFL0-F1
#
_cell.length_a   1.000
_cell.length_b   1.000
_cell.length_c   1.000
_cell.angle_alpha   90.00
_cell.angle_beta   90.00
_cell.angle_gamma   90.00
#
_symmetry.space_group_name_H-M   'P 1'
#
loop_
_entity.id
_entity.type
_entity.pdbx_description
1 polymer ?
#
loop_
_entity_poly.entity_id
_entity_poly.type
_entity_poly.pdbx_seq_one_letter_code
_entity_poly.pdbx_strand_id
1 'polypeptide(L)'
;MNNEPNFEGEKMKMPSEAISSGLENKAEGETRGVFIIILFLALVVILAGLFYWYYTASQVPVMTPEPMRPTLETNKEPETTTATAQVESYGAMSTSDELTAIEADLESTNLDSLDTELNQIDTELEAAVIE
;
A
#
# COMPACT_ATOMS: atom_id res chain seq x y z
N MET A 1 77.23 -55.48 -26.96
CA MET A 1 76.07 -55.78 -27.82
C MET A 1 75.16 -54.55 -27.78
N ASN A 2 75.04 -53.86 -28.91
CA ASN A 2 74.19 -52.67 -29.02
C ASN A 2 72.78 -53.14 -29.39
N ASN A 3 71.85 -53.08 -28.43
CA ASN A 3 70.43 -53.28 -28.71
C ASN A 3 69.89 -51.96 -29.24
N GLU A 4 69.90 -51.81 -30.56
CA GLU A 4 69.14 -50.74 -31.19
C GLU A 4 67.65 -51.13 -31.18
N PRO A 5 66.78 -50.26 -30.63
CA PRO A 5 65.35 -50.53 -30.61
C PRO A 5 64.78 -50.53 -32.04
N ASN A 6 64.15 -51.65 -32.42
CA ASN A 6 63.51 -51.84 -33.72
C ASN A 6 62.09 -51.24 -33.70
N PHE A 7 61.81 -50.30 -34.61
CA PHE A 7 60.51 -49.62 -34.74
C PHE A 7 59.78 -49.93 -36.06
N GLU A 8 60.15 -50.99 -36.79
CA GLU A 8 59.61 -51.34 -38.13
C GLU A 8 58.13 -51.79 -38.17
N GLY A 9 57.34 -51.55 -37.12
CA GLY A 9 55.90 -51.79 -37.12
C GLY A 9 55.09 -50.80 -36.29
N GLU A 10 55.74 -49.84 -35.64
CA GLU A 10 55.08 -48.92 -34.73
C GLU A 10 54.64 -47.67 -35.51
N LYS A 11 53.40 -47.71 -36.02
CA LYS A 11 52.75 -46.53 -36.58
C LYS A 11 52.79 -45.45 -35.51
N MET A 12 53.57 -44.39 -35.73
CA MET A 12 53.64 -43.26 -34.81
C MET A 12 52.22 -42.73 -34.60
N LYS A 13 51.63 -43.06 -33.45
CA LYS A 13 50.41 -42.43 -32.98
C LYS A 13 50.80 -40.99 -32.69
N MET A 14 50.38 -40.07 -33.55
CA MET A 14 50.35 -38.66 -33.19
C MET A 14 49.67 -38.59 -31.81
N PRO A 15 50.18 -37.81 -30.85
CA PRO A 15 49.33 -37.43 -29.73
C PRO A 15 48.15 -36.73 -30.38
N SER A 16 47.01 -37.43 -30.49
CA SER A 16 45.76 -36.70 -30.53
C SER A 16 45.85 -35.85 -29.29
N GLU A 17 45.70 -34.54 -29.41
CA GLU A 17 45.16 -33.78 -28.30
C GLU A 17 44.04 -34.65 -27.73
N ALA A 18 44.32 -35.26 -26.58
CA ALA A 18 43.31 -35.28 -25.57
C ALA A 18 42.97 -33.81 -25.47
N ILE A 19 41.93 -33.39 -26.20
CA ILE A 19 41.12 -32.29 -25.74
C ILE A 19 40.77 -32.75 -24.35
N SER A 20 41.56 -32.26 -23.39
CA SER A 20 41.23 -32.25 -22.00
C SER A 20 40.07 -31.26 -21.88
N SER A 21 38.93 -31.61 -22.48
CA SER A 21 37.67 -31.46 -21.79
C SER A 21 37.71 -32.62 -20.78
N GLY A 22 38.39 -32.48 -19.63
CA GLY A 22 38.27 -31.27 -18.83
C GLY A 22 36.80 -30.97 -18.52
N LEU A 23 35.93 -31.98 -18.64
CA LEU A 23 34.64 -32.07 -17.98
C LEU A 23 34.53 -33.48 -17.42
N GLU A 24 35.56 -33.89 -16.67
CA GLU A 24 35.27 -34.59 -15.43
C GLU A 24 34.67 -33.54 -14.47
N ASN A 25 33.44 -33.10 -14.76
CA ASN A 25 32.55 -32.72 -13.69
C ASN A 25 31.90 -34.01 -13.27
N LYS A 26 32.59 -34.74 -12.39
CA LYS A 26 31.96 -35.66 -11.46
C LYS A 26 30.68 -34.97 -10.97
N ALA A 27 29.53 -35.47 -11.40
CA ALA A 27 28.22 -34.90 -11.11
C ALA A 27 27.85 -35.12 -9.63
N GLU A 28 28.64 -34.56 -8.71
CA GLU A 28 28.26 -34.37 -7.30
C GLU A 28 27.45 -33.07 -7.12
N GLY A 29 26.96 -32.49 -8.22
CA GLY A 29 26.15 -31.27 -8.27
C GLY A 29 24.75 -31.43 -8.88
N GLU A 30 24.38 -32.63 -9.37
CA GLU A 30 23.14 -32.83 -10.12
C GLU A 30 21.88 -32.63 -9.25
N THR A 31 21.94 -33.06 -7.99
CA THR A 31 20.84 -32.83 -7.04
C THR A 31 20.76 -31.39 -6.57
N ARG A 32 21.89 -30.67 -6.46
CA ARG A 32 21.92 -29.26 -6.04
C ARG A 32 21.30 -28.35 -7.08
N GLY A 33 21.58 -28.58 -8.37
CA GLY A 33 20.95 -27.83 -9.46
C GLY A 33 19.43 -28.05 -9.51
N VAL A 34 19.00 -29.31 -9.41
CA VAL A 34 17.57 -29.65 -9.36
C VAL A 34 16.89 -29.04 -8.14
N PHE A 35 17.53 -29.06 -6.96
CA PHE A 35 17.00 -28.45 -5.74
C PHE A 35 16.82 -26.93 -5.88
N ILE A 36 17.76 -26.23 -6.51
CA ILE A 36 17.65 -24.78 -6.75
C ILE A 36 16.47 -24.46 -7.69
N ILE A 37 16.26 -25.26 -8.74
CA ILE A 37 15.13 -25.08 -9.66
C ILE A 37 13.80 -25.31 -8.94
N ILE A 38 13.71 -26.38 -8.12
CA ILE A 38 12.52 -26.67 -7.32
C ILE A 38 12.25 -25.53 -6.32
N LEU A 39 13.29 -25.04 -5.64
CA LEU A 39 13.17 -23.93 -4.70
C LEU A 39 12.68 -22.67 -5.40
N PHE A 40 13.22 -22.34 -6.57
CA PHE A 40 12.78 -21.20 -7.36
C PHE A 40 11.31 -21.33 -7.78
N LEU A 41 10.90 -22.50 -8.29
CA LEU A 41 9.50 -22.76 -8.64
C LEU A 41 8.58 -22.65 -7.43
N ALA A 42 8.98 -23.19 -6.28
CA ALA A 42 8.22 -23.05 -5.04
C ALA A 42 8.07 -21.57 -4.64
N LEU A 43 9.13 -20.78 -4.77
CA LEU A 43 9.09 -19.34 -4.52
C LEU A 43 8.09 -18.62 -5.45
N VAL A 44 8.11 -18.94 -6.75
CA VAL A 44 7.18 -18.37 -7.73
C VAL A 44 5.73 -18.73 -7.40
N VAL A 45 5.45 -19.98 -7.00
CA VAL A 45 4.11 -20.42 -6.60
C VAL A 45 3.64 -19.66 -5.35
N ILE A 46 4.51 -19.49 -4.35
CA ILE A 46 4.20 -18.73 -3.13
C ILE A 46 3.91 -17.26 -3.48
N LEU A 47 4.73 -16.63 -4.33
CA LEU A 47 4.52 -15.25 -4.77
C LEU A 47 3.21 -15.08 -5.53
N ALA A 48 2.88 -16.02 -6.44
CA ALA A 48 1.62 -15.99 -7.17
C ALA A 48 0.42 -16.13 -6.23
N GLY A 49 0.51 -17.01 -5.23
CA GLY A 49 -0.51 -17.17 -4.19
C GLY A 49 -0.70 -15.92 -3.33
N LEU A 50 0.40 -15.31 -2.88
CA LEU A 50 0.36 -14.06 -2.11
C LEU A 50 -0.18 -12.89 -2.95
N PHE A 51 0.21 -12.79 -4.22
CA PHE A 51 -0.30 -11.78 -5.15
C PHE A 51 -1.81 -11.94 -5.36
N TYR A 52 -2.28 -13.16 -5.59
CA TYR A 52 -3.71 -13.45 -5.73
C TYR A 52 -4.48 -13.13 -4.44
N TRP A 53 -3.94 -13.51 -3.27
CA TRP A 53 -4.55 -13.22 -1.98
C TRP A 53 -4.63 -11.71 -1.71
N TYR A 54 -3.55 -10.97 -1.97
CA TYR A 54 -3.54 -9.51 -1.82
C TYR A 54 -4.53 -8.83 -2.78
N TYR A 55 -4.56 -9.26 -4.04
CA TYR A 55 -5.48 -8.73 -5.04
C TYR A 55 -6.94 -8.96 -4.62
N THR A 56 -7.28 -10.17 -4.19
CA THR A 56 -8.65 -10.50 -3.73
C THR A 56 -9.03 -9.77 -2.44
N ALA A 57 -8.10 -9.63 -1.49
CA ALA A 57 -8.33 -8.89 -0.25
C ALA A 57 -8.52 -7.38 -0.47
N SER A 58 -7.80 -6.80 -1.45
CA SER A 58 -7.88 -5.37 -1.76
C SER A 58 -9.09 -5.00 -2.62
N GLN A 59 -9.76 -5.98 -3.23
CA GLN A 59 -10.97 -5.79 -4.03
C GLN A 59 -12.24 -5.70 -3.18
N VAL A 60 -12.15 -5.84 -1.85
CA VAL A 60 -13.29 -5.57 -0.98
C VAL A 60 -13.58 -4.08 -1.10
N PRO A 61 -14.68 -3.65 -1.74
CA PRO A 61 -15.04 -2.25 -1.73
C PRO A 61 -15.19 -1.86 -0.26
N VAL A 62 -14.42 -0.85 0.16
CA VAL A 62 -14.70 -0.18 1.43
C VAL A 62 -16.09 0.41 1.24
N MET A 63 -17.11 -0.31 1.71
CA MET A 63 -18.45 0.22 1.82
C MET A 63 -18.35 1.25 2.93
N THR A 64 -17.99 2.48 2.57
CA THR A 64 -18.27 3.64 3.41
C THR A 64 -19.77 3.56 3.66
N PRO A 65 -20.22 3.30 4.91
CA PRO A 65 -21.63 3.33 5.19
C PRO A 65 -22.09 4.73 4.77
N GLU A 66 -23.01 4.81 3.81
CA GLU A 66 -23.67 6.08 3.56
C GLU A 66 -24.24 6.52 4.91
N PRO A 67 -23.96 7.75 5.37
CA PRO A 67 -24.55 8.27 6.59
C PRO A 67 -26.07 8.35 6.37
N MET A 68 -26.75 7.27 6.72
CA MET A 68 -28.19 7.17 6.58
C MET A 68 -28.78 8.04 7.68
N ARG A 69 -29.17 9.28 7.33
CA ARG A 69 -29.93 10.13 8.24
C ARG A 69 -31.14 9.31 8.72
N PRO A 70 -31.37 9.19 10.03
CA PRO A 70 -32.55 8.53 10.56
C PRO A 70 -33.79 9.02 9.81
N THR A 71 -34.60 8.09 9.32
CA THR A 71 -35.87 8.44 8.69
C THR A 71 -36.77 9.15 9.72
N LEU A 72 -37.68 10.02 9.27
CA LEU A 72 -38.62 10.73 10.16
C LEU A 72 -39.40 9.77 11.09
N GLU A 73 -39.58 8.51 10.69
CA GLU A 73 -40.21 7.44 11.47
C GLU A 73 -39.32 6.91 12.62
N THR A 74 -37.99 7.02 12.49
CA THR A 74 -37.00 6.59 13.49
C THR A 74 -36.64 7.73 14.45
N ASN A 75 -36.76 8.99 13.99
CA ASN A 75 -36.55 10.16 14.82
C ASN A 75 -37.76 10.36 15.75
N LYS A 76 -37.59 10.06 17.04
CA LYS A 76 -38.62 10.26 18.08
C LYS A 76 -38.58 11.67 18.68
N GLU A 77 -37.66 12.51 18.23
CA GLU A 77 -37.60 13.90 18.65
C GLU A 77 -38.53 14.74 17.77
N PRO A 78 -39.27 15.69 18.35
CA PRO A 78 -39.99 16.66 17.53
C PRO A 78 -38.96 17.40 16.68
N GLU A 79 -39.09 17.34 15.35
CA GLU A 79 -38.35 18.19 14.42
C GLU A 79 -38.64 19.65 14.78
N THR A 80 -37.82 20.24 15.66
CA THR A 80 -38.02 21.62 16.09
C THR A 80 -37.56 22.54 14.97
N THR A 81 -38.38 23.52 14.61
CA THR A 81 -38.08 24.54 13.58
C THR A 81 -36.77 25.29 13.85
N THR A 82 -36.28 25.24 15.09
CA THR A 82 -35.00 25.81 15.52
C THR A 82 -33.79 25.03 15.02
N ALA A 83 -33.86 23.71 14.90
CA ALA A 83 -32.72 22.89 14.46
C ALA A 83 -32.34 23.18 13.00
N THR A 84 -33.34 23.35 12.12
CA THR A 84 -33.12 23.71 10.72
C THR A 84 -32.60 25.14 10.57
N ALA A 85 -33.11 26.08 11.37
CA ALA A 85 -32.64 27.47 11.35
C ALA A 85 -31.20 27.62 11.87
N GLN A 86 -30.79 26.82 12.85
CA GLN A 86 -29.41 26.84 13.36
C GLN A 86 -28.42 26.31 12.32
N VAL A 87 -28.74 25.21 11.62
CA VAL A 87 -27.89 24.69 10.54
C VAL A 87 -27.82 25.69 9.36
N GLU A 88 -28.91 26.36 9.04
CA GLU A 88 -28.93 27.41 8.02
C GLU A 88 -28.10 28.64 8.46
N SER A 89 -28.08 28.98 9.75
CA SER A 89 -27.32 30.12 10.27
C SER A 89 -25.80 29.91 10.28
N TYR A 90 -25.32 28.68 10.48
CA TYR A 90 -23.88 28.36 10.49
C TYR A 90 -23.36 27.91 9.13
N GLY A 91 -24.23 27.74 8.14
CA GLY A 91 -23.86 27.29 6.79
C GLY A 91 -23.39 25.84 6.74
N ALA A 92 -23.44 25.24 5.56
CA ALA A 92 -22.83 23.94 5.31
C ALA A 92 -21.39 24.17 4.80
N MET A 93 -20.40 23.60 5.48
CA MET A 93 -19.01 23.59 5.01
C MET A 93 -18.90 22.73 3.75
N SER A 94 -18.06 23.15 2.80
CA SER A 94 -17.76 22.36 1.61
C SER A 94 -17.00 21.09 2.00
N THR A 95 -17.15 20.04 1.18
CA THR A 95 -16.47 18.74 1.36
C THR A 95 -15.22 18.60 0.50
N SER A 96 -14.80 19.69 -0.15
CA SER A 96 -13.70 19.70 -1.10
C SER A 96 -12.42 20.20 -0.45
N ASP A 97 -11.31 19.50 -0.73
CA ASP A 97 -9.96 19.88 -0.29
C ASP A 97 -9.27 20.86 -1.27
N GLU A 98 -9.99 21.38 -2.27
CA GLU A 98 -9.47 22.37 -3.21
C GLU A 98 -9.31 23.73 -2.53
N LEU A 99 -8.22 24.45 -2.84
CA LEU A 99 -7.89 25.72 -2.18
C LEU A 99 -9.03 26.75 -2.31
N THR A 100 -9.67 26.80 -3.48
CA THR A 100 -10.80 27.70 -3.74
C THR A 100 -12.05 27.36 -2.93
N ALA A 101 -12.27 26.09 -2.57
CA ALA A 101 -13.39 25.69 -1.72
C ALA A 101 -13.17 26.14 -0.27
N ILE A 102 -11.94 26.02 0.23
CA ILE A 102 -11.55 26.47 1.56
C ILE A 102 -11.65 28.00 1.68
N GLU A 103 -11.24 28.74 0.65
CA GLU A 103 -11.39 30.21 0.61
C GLU A 103 -12.87 30.63 0.68
N ALA A 104 -13.74 29.96 -0.06
CA ALA A 104 -15.18 30.23 -0.02
C ALA A 104 -15.80 29.89 1.35
N ASP A 105 -15.39 28.78 1.96
CA ASP A 105 -15.88 28.37 3.29
C ASP A 105 -15.45 29.39 4.36
N LEU A 106 -14.22 29.89 4.30
CA LEU A 106 -13.71 30.92 5.21
C LEU A 106 -14.40 32.27 5.02
N GLU A 107 -14.68 32.70 3.79
CA GLU A 107 -15.44 33.92 3.51
C GLU A 107 -16.91 33.80 3.96
N SER A 108 -17.49 32.59 3.90
CA SER A 108 -18.85 32.33 4.38
C SER A 108 -18.95 32.28 5.90
N THR A 109 -17.85 31.99 6.58
CA THR A 109 -17.79 32.00 8.04
C THR A 109 -17.72 33.44 8.53
N ASN A 110 -18.71 33.87 9.31
CA ASN A 110 -18.76 35.22 9.87
C ASN A 110 -17.74 35.38 11.01
N LEU A 111 -16.45 35.56 10.66
CA LEU A 111 -15.37 35.75 11.63
C LEU A 111 -15.30 37.19 12.15
N ASP A 112 -15.90 38.15 11.45
CA ASP A 112 -15.88 39.56 11.83
C ASP A 112 -16.68 39.84 13.11
N SER A 113 -17.68 39.00 13.43
CA SER A 113 -18.45 39.12 14.68
C SER A 113 -17.80 38.47 15.89
N LEU A 114 -16.79 37.60 15.71
CA LEU A 114 -16.15 36.86 16.80
C LEU A 114 -15.50 37.78 17.83
N ASP A 115 -14.85 38.86 17.40
CA ASP A 115 -14.23 39.82 18.32
C ASP A 115 -15.28 40.47 19.24
N THR A 116 -16.50 40.69 18.75
CA THR A 116 -17.58 41.27 19.55
C THR A 116 -18.17 40.24 20.51
N GLU A 117 -18.38 39.02 20.02
CA GLU A 117 -18.91 37.91 20.82
C GLU A 117 -17.96 37.52 21.96
N LEU A 118 -16.65 37.47 21.71
CA LEU A 118 -15.65 37.17 22.73
C LEU A 118 -15.58 38.26 23.82
N ASN A 119 -15.64 39.54 23.44
CA ASN A 119 -15.69 40.64 24.42
C ASN A 119 -16.96 40.59 25.28
N GLN A 120 -18.09 40.15 24.72
CA GLN A 120 -19.33 39.96 25.49
C GLN A 120 -19.18 38.82 26.50
N ILE A 121 -18.58 37.70 26.10
CA ILE A 121 -18.33 36.56 27.01
C ILE A 121 -17.39 36.97 28.15
N ASP A 122 -16.31 37.70 27.88
CA ASP A 122 -15.39 38.18 28.92
C ASP A 122 -16.11 39.09 29.93
N THR A 123 -17.01 39.95 29.43
CA THR A 123 -17.82 40.84 30.27
C THR A 123 -18.82 40.06 31.13
N GLU A 124 -19.49 39.05 30.56
CA GLU A 124 -20.40 38.18 31.31
C GLU A 124 -19.66 37.33 32.36
N LEU A 125 -18.48 36.82 32.02
CA LEU A 125 -17.66 36.01 32.92
C LEU A 125 -17.11 36.85 34.08
N GLU A 126 -16.65 38.08 33.82
CA GLU A 126 -16.21 39.00 34.87
C GLU A 126 -17.37 39.37 35.81
N ALA A 127 -18.57 39.61 35.26
CA ALA A 127 -19.76 39.86 36.07
C ALA A 127 -20.13 38.66 36.96
N ALA A 128 -20.03 37.43 36.43
CA ALA A 128 -20.34 36.20 37.17
C ALA A 128 -19.31 35.84 38.26
N VAL A 129 -18.09 36.39 38.19
CA VAL A 129 -17.03 36.17 39.21
C VAL A 129 -17.12 37.20 40.35
N ILE A 130 -17.79 38.33 40.13
CA ILE A 130 -17.96 39.40 41.12
C ILE A 130 -19.25 39.23 41.93
N GLU A 131 -20.22 38.43 41.45
CA GLU A 131 -21.39 37.95 42.23
C GLU A 131 -21.05 36.76 43.14
#